data_AF-A0A930K1D5-F1
#
_entry.id   AF-A0A930K1D5-F1
#
_cell.length_a   1.000
_cell.length_b   1.000
_cell.length_c   1.000
_cell.angle_alpha   90.00
_cell.angle_beta   90.00
_cell.angle_gamma   90.00
#
_symmetry.space_group_name_H-M   'P 1'
#
loop_
_entity.id
_entity.type
_entity.pdbx_description
1 polymer ?
#
loop_
_entity_poly.entity_id
_entity_poly.type
_entity_poly.pdbx_seq_one_letter_code
_entity_poly.pdbx_strand_id
1 'polypeptide(L)'
;MAKFLQCDVGTIQRALRVFQENNLLTIHQDKYGWREKNRYKLIRTNWFGVKRKILEENITREQIGFLLLLKSLCYSHCNYTDYYGKNLQEIMTLKRSMIDNYLRVLEAKQYIKRDKKKKRITILRDDLFLTTKESEKEKIIKLCPELMGDDDYIDEHGHYHFVD
;
A
#
# COMPACT_ATOMS: atom_id res chain seq x y z
N MET A 1 14.57 10.29 8.94
CA MET A 1 13.12 10.05 8.73
C MET A 1 12.28 11.27 9.09
N ALA A 2 12.34 11.78 10.33
CA ALA A 2 11.61 12.99 10.76
C ALA A 2 11.81 14.22 9.84
N LYS A 3 13.07 14.60 9.55
CA LYS A 3 13.40 15.67 8.58
C LYS A 3 12.83 15.41 7.18
N PHE A 4 12.81 14.15 6.75
CA PHE A 4 12.32 13.76 5.42
C PHE A 4 10.79 13.87 5.31
N LEU A 5 10.07 13.47 6.36
CA LEU A 5 8.61 13.53 6.44
C LEU A 5 8.09 14.89 6.96
N GLN A 6 8.99 15.83 7.26
CA GLN A 6 8.67 17.15 7.79
C GLN A 6 7.76 17.08 9.03
N CYS A 7 8.09 16.18 9.96
CA CYS A 7 7.38 16.04 11.23
C CYS A 7 8.39 15.84 12.38
N ASP A 8 7.90 15.93 13.62
CA ASP A 8 8.72 15.70 14.80
C ASP A 8 9.08 14.21 14.96
N VAL A 9 10.14 13.96 15.75
CA VAL A 9 10.64 12.60 16.01
C VAL A 9 9.61 11.78 16.79
N GLY A 10 8.84 12.39 17.69
CA GLY A 10 7.80 11.69 18.46
C GLY A 10 6.69 11.14 17.57
N THR A 11 6.27 11.89 16.55
CA THR A 11 5.32 11.41 15.54
C THR A 11 5.86 10.19 14.79
N ILE A 12 7.14 10.21 14.40
CA ILE A 12 7.77 9.04 13.76
C ILE A 12 7.79 7.84 14.70
N GLN A 13 8.17 8.05 15.97
CA GLN A 13 8.24 6.96 16.95
C GLN A 13 6.86 6.32 17.20
N ARG A 14 5.80 7.14 17.30
CA ARG A 14 4.43 6.64 17.43
C ARG A 14 4.00 5.83 16.21
N ALA A 15 4.26 6.33 14.99
CA ALA A 15 3.92 5.62 13.76
C ALA A 15 4.67 4.28 13.64
N LEU A 16 5.97 4.27 13.93
CA LEU A 16 6.79 3.06 13.91
C LEU A 16 6.30 2.02 14.94
N ARG A 17 5.85 2.46 16.11
CA ARG A 17 5.26 1.57 17.12
C ARG A 17 3.97 0.94 16.62
N VAL A 18 3.06 1.72 16.04
CA VAL A 18 1.84 1.20 15.42
C VAL A 18 2.17 0.19 14.32
N PHE A 19 3.15 0.48 13.47
CA PHE A 19 3.56 -0.46 12.42
C PHE A 19 4.14 -1.75 12.99
N GLN A 20 4.88 -1.68 14.09
CA GLN A 20 5.39 -2.87 14.78
C GLN A 20 4.26 -3.69 15.42
N GLU A 21 3.32 -3.04 16.11
CA GLU A 21 2.15 -3.68 16.74
C GLU A 21 1.23 -4.38 15.73
N ASN A 22 1.22 -3.89 14.48
CA ASN A 22 0.43 -4.47 13.37
C ASN A 22 1.24 -5.41 12.48
N ASN A 23 2.43 -5.86 12.92
CA ASN A 23 3.29 -6.77 12.15
C ASN A 23 3.61 -6.26 10.72
N LEU A 24 3.77 -4.95 10.55
CA LEU A 24 4.17 -4.33 9.27
C LEU A 24 5.68 -4.11 9.20
N LEU A 25 6.35 -4.03 10.34
CA LEU A 25 7.81 -3.93 10.43
C LEU A 25 8.36 -4.53 11.72
N THR A 26 9.62 -4.95 11.65
CA THR A 26 10.44 -5.29 12.81
C THR A 26 11.52 -4.22 13.00
N ILE A 27 11.72 -3.78 14.24
CA ILE A 27 12.79 -2.85 14.62
C ILE A 27 13.86 -3.64 15.37
N HIS A 28 15.08 -3.64 14.86
CA HIS A 28 16.25 -4.16 15.54
C HIS A 28 17.09 -3.00 16.05
N GLN A 29 17.56 -3.09 17.29
CA GLN A 29 18.57 -2.18 17.83
C GLN A 29 19.94 -2.80 17.66
N ASP A 30 20.73 -2.24 16.76
CA ASP A 30 22.10 -2.68 16.52
C ASP A 30 23.06 -1.71 17.24
N LYS A 31 24.13 -2.26 17.86
CA LYS A 31 25.24 -1.47 18.41
C LYS A 31 26.42 -1.49 17.45
N TYR A 32 26.82 -0.31 16.98
CA TYR A 32 28.04 -0.12 16.19
C TYR A 32 29.03 0.71 17.00
N GLY A 33 29.89 0.02 17.76
CA GLY A 33 30.77 0.64 18.75
C GLY A 33 29.97 1.32 19.86
N TRP A 34 30.17 2.63 20.04
CA TRP A 34 29.44 3.44 21.03
C TRP A 34 28.09 3.99 20.52
N ARG A 35 27.74 3.76 19.25
CA ARG A 35 26.51 4.27 18.65
C ARG A 35 25.45 3.18 18.59
N GLU A 36 24.26 3.51 19.08
CA GLU A 36 23.05 2.72 18.88
C GLU A 36 22.36 3.17 17.59
N LYS A 37 22.00 2.20 16.73
CA LYS A 37 21.30 2.47 15.48
C LYS A 37 20.13 1.49 15.32
N ASN A 38 18.97 2.02 14.98
CA ASN A 38 17.83 1.19 14.61
C ASN A 38 17.97 0.70 13.16
N ARG A 39 17.81 -0.60 12.96
CA ARG A 39 17.62 -1.24 11.66
C ARG A 39 16.15 -1.67 11.55
N TYR A 40 15.52 -1.31 10.43
CA TYR A 40 14.11 -1.59 10.18
C TYR A 40 13.99 -2.66 9.11
N LYS A 41 13.32 -3.78 9.41
CA LYS A 41 12.96 -4.82 8.45
C LYS A 41 11.46 -4.70 8.15
N LEU A 42 11.11 -4.34 6.92
CA LEU A 42 9.71 -4.29 6.48
C LEU A 42 9.21 -5.71 6.21
N ILE A 43 8.00 -6.01 6.67
CA ILE A 43 7.29 -7.25 6.31
C ILE A 43 6.57 -6.96 4.99
N ARG A 44 6.89 -7.71 3.93
CA ARG A 44 6.49 -7.40 2.55
C ARG A 44 5.28 -8.18 2.06
N THR A 45 4.38 -8.58 2.93
CA THR A 45 3.12 -9.22 2.53
C THR A 45 2.11 -8.14 2.11
N ASN A 46 1.50 -8.29 0.92
CA ASN A 46 0.41 -7.43 0.41
C ASN A 46 0.67 -5.91 0.39
N TRP A 47 1.81 -5.50 -0.16
CA TRP A 47 2.17 -4.09 -0.36
C TRP A 47 1.88 -3.62 -1.78
N PHE A 48 1.62 -2.33 -1.96
CA PHE A 48 1.55 -1.70 -3.28
C PHE A 48 2.52 -0.52 -3.35
N GLY A 49 3.13 -0.35 -4.53
CA GLY A 49 4.06 0.75 -4.77
C GLY A 49 3.32 2.07 -5.02
N VAL A 50 3.77 3.12 -4.33
CA VAL A 50 3.31 4.50 -4.53
C VAL A 50 4.50 5.40 -4.80
N LYS A 51 4.43 6.22 -5.84
CA LYS A 51 5.46 7.21 -6.11
C LYS A 51 5.40 8.33 -5.09
N ARG A 52 6.57 8.78 -4.65
CA ARG A 52 6.73 9.90 -3.70
C ARG A 52 5.99 11.17 -4.13
N LYS A 53 5.84 11.39 -5.43
CA LYS A 53 5.07 12.49 -6.04
C LYS A 53 3.70 12.70 -5.40
N ILE A 54 3.06 11.65 -4.85
CA ILE A 54 1.78 11.76 -4.15
C ILE A 54 1.79 12.79 -3.01
N LEU A 55 2.93 13.02 -2.37
CA LEU A 55 3.10 13.99 -1.27
C LEU A 55 3.14 15.45 -1.75
N GLU A 56 3.33 15.66 -3.05
CA GLU A 56 3.42 16.98 -3.71
C GLU A 56 2.11 17.32 -4.43
N GLU A 57 1.14 16.42 -4.43
CA GLU A 57 -0.15 16.60 -5.09
C GLU A 57 -1.00 17.66 -4.39
N ASN A 58 -1.78 18.42 -5.16
CA ASN A 58 -2.65 19.49 -4.65
C ASN A 58 -3.96 18.92 -4.07
N ILE A 59 -3.84 18.06 -3.06
CA ILE A 59 -4.91 17.45 -2.26
C ILE A 59 -4.49 17.41 -0.79
N THR A 60 -5.45 17.35 0.12
CA THR A 60 -5.13 17.34 1.56
C THR A 60 -4.50 16.01 1.98
N ARG A 61 -3.82 15.99 3.13
CA ARG A 61 -3.21 14.76 3.66
C ARG A 61 -4.24 13.67 3.94
N GLU A 62 -5.45 14.05 4.35
CA GLU A 62 -6.57 13.14 4.57
C GLU A 62 -7.07 12.56 3.24
N GLN A 63 -7.10 13.35 2.16
CA GLN A 63 -7.44 12.88 0.83
C GLN A 63 -6.38 11.92 0.28
N ILE A 64 -5.09 12.19 0.53
CA ILE A 64 -4.00 11.26 0.25
C ILE A 64 -4.21 9.95 1.02
N GLY A 65 -4.47 10.03 2.32
CA GLY A 65 -4.75 8.88 3.17
C GLY A 65 -5.93 8.04 2.65
N PHE A 66 -7.03 8.69 2.29
CA PHE A 66 -8.19 8.02 1.69
C PHE A 66 -7.84 7.34 0.35
N LEU A 67 -7.05 7.98 -0.51
CA LEU A 67 -6.64 7.41 -1.79
C LEU A 67 -5.71 6.21 -1.62
N LEU A 68 -4.83 6.23 -0.61
CA LEU A 68 -4.00 5.09 -0.23
C LEU A 68 -4.85 3.91 0.28
N LEU A 69 -5.85 4.17 1.13
CA LEU A 69 -6.81 3.15 1.58
C LEU A 69 -7.63 2.60 0.40
N LEU A 70 -8.03 3.45 -0.55
CA LEU A 70 -8.74 2.98 -1.74
C LEU A 70 -7.85 2.08 -2.60
N LYS A 71 -6.57 2.43 -2.74
CA LYS A 71 -5.60 1.61 -3.48
C LYS A 71 -5.34 0.26 -2.79
N SER A 72 -5.32 0.19 -1.47
CA SER A 72 -5.18 -1.08 -0.73
C SER A 72 -6.35 -2.03 -0.95
N LEU A 73 -7.49 -1.52 -1.39
CA LEU A 73 -8.70 -2.29 -1.70
C LEU A 73 -8.84 -2.63 -3.19
N CYS A 74 -7.90 -2.20 -4.03
CA CYS A 74 -7.88 -2.57 -5.44
C CYS A 74 -7.45 -4.03 -5.62
N TYR A 75 -7.91 -4.65 -6.70
CA TYR A 75 -7.39 -5.96 -7.09
C TYR A 75 -5.87 -5.91 -7.27
N SER A 76 -5.18 -7.01 -6.96
CA SER A 76 -3.74 -7.15 -7.18
C SER A 76 -3.39 -6.72 -8.60
N HIS A 77 -2.30 -5.96 -8.72
CA HIS A 77 -1.80 -5.47 -10.01
C HIS A 77 -2.77 -4.55 -10.77
N CYS A 78 -3.87 -4.08 -10.14
CA CYS A 78 -4.87 -3.23 -10.76
C CYS A 78 -5.04 -1.90 -10.01
N ASN A 79 -5.61 -0.91 -10.70
CA ASN A 79 -5.99 0.38 -10.13
C ASN A 79 -7.53 0.51 -10.03
N TYR A 80 -8.25 -0.59 -9.80
CA TYR A 80 -9.69 -0.55 -9.55
C TYR A 80 -10.13 -1.50 -8.45
N THR A 81 -11.25 -1.16 -7.83
CA THR A 81 -11.96 -1.96 -6.84
C THR A 81 -13.44 -2.01 -7.16
N ASP A 82 -14.08 -3.14 -6.83
CA ASP A 82 -15.53 -3.32 -6.93
C ASP A 82 -16.22 -3.15 -5.56
N TYR A 83 -15.45 -2.77 -4.51
CA TYR A 83 -16.04 -2.27 -3.28
C TYR A 83 -16.70 -0.92 -3.53
N TYR A 84 -18.02 -0.88 -3.30
CA TYR A 84 -18.85 0.28 -3.62
C TYR A 84 -19.94 0.49 -2.56
N GLY A 85 -20.31 1.76 -2.30
CA GLY A 85 -21.40 2.10 -1.40
C GLY A 85 -21.20 1.55 0.01
N LYS A 86 -22.17 0.74 0.49
CA LYS A 86 -22.17 0.20 1.86
C LYS A 86 -20.96 -0.69 2.14
N ASN A 87 -20.56 -1.54 1.19
CA ASN A 87 -19.42 -2.44 1.38
C ASN A 87 -18.11 -1.67 1.57
N LEU A 88 -17.92 -0.59 0.79
CA LEU A 88 -16.77 0.29 0.95
C LEU A 88 -16.76 0.96 2.33
N GLN A 89 -17.94 1.36 2.82
CA GLN A 89 -18.10 1.96 4.14
C GLN A 89 -17.72 1.00 5.28
N GLU A 90 -18.23 -0.22 5.22
CA GLU A 90 -17.97 -1.25 6.24
C GLU A 90 -16.48 -1.58 6.31
N ILE A 91 -15.82 -1.76 5.16
CA ILE A 91 -14.39 -2.10 5.10
C ILE A 91 -13.51 -0.94 5.56
N MET A 92 -13.80 0.28 5.11
CA MET A 92 -12.97 1.44 5.48
C MET A 92 -13.21 1.90 6.92
N THR A 93 -14.29 1.44 7.58
CA THR A 93 -14.67 1.88 8.94
C THR A 93 -14.80 3.41 9.04
N LEU A 94 -15.21 4.06 7.95
CA LEU A 94 -15.42 5.51 7.86
C LEU A 94 -16.91 5.85 7.78
N LYS A 95 -17.27 7.07 8.19
CA LYS A 95 -18.65 7.58 8.02
C LYS A 95 -18.97 7.71 6.53
N ARG A 96 -20.17 7.29 6.13
CA ARG A 96 -20.64 7.39 4.74
C ARG A 96 -20.49 8.79 4.13
N SER A 97 -20.87 9.83 4.89
CA SER A 97 -20.74 11.23 4.45
C SER A 97 -19.29 11.63 4.15
N MET A 98 -18.33 11.09 4.91
CA MET A 98 -16.92 11.34 4.70
C MET A 98 -16.41 10.64 3.42
N ILE A 99 -16.79 9.37 3.23
CA ILE A 99 -16.47 8.63 2.00
C ILE A 99 -17.04 9.33 0.77
N ASP A 100 -18.33 9.69 0.81
CA ASP A 100 -19.00 10.36 -0.31
C ASP A 100 -18.34 11.71 -0.64
N ASN A 101 -17.92 12.47 0.38
CA ASN A 101 -17.19 13.72 0.18
C ASN A 101 -15.81 13.49 -0.46
N TYR A 102 -15.02 12.54 0.03
CA TYR A 102 -13.70 12.24 -0.55
C TYR A 102 -13.82 11.74 -1.99
N LEU A 103 -14.76 10.81 -2.26
CA LEU A 103 -15.01 10.33 -3.61
C LEU A 103 -15.39 11.46 -4.56
N ARG A 104 -16.28 12.37 -4.13
CA ARG A 104 -16.68 13.53 -4.93
C ARG A 104 -15.50 14.46 -5.23
N VAL A 105 -14.67 14.79 -4.23
CA VAL A 105 -13.54 15.69 -4.40
C VAL A 105 -12.45 15.08 -5.29
N LEU A 106 -12.13 13.80 -5.07
CA LEU A 106 -11.12 13.09 -5.86
C LEU A 106 -11.56 12.87 -7.30
N GLU A 107 -12.85 12.61 -7.54
CA GLU A 107 -13.42 12.52 -8.88
C GLU A 107 -13.40 13.88 -9.60
N ALA A 108 -13.78 14.96 -8.91
CA ALA A 108 -13.72 16.32 -9.47
C ALA A 108 -12.28 16.71 -9.88
N LYS A 109 -11.28 16.25 -9.12
CA LYS A 109 -9.85 16.46 -9.41
C LYS A 109 -9.23 15.39 -10.33
N GLN A 110 -10.04 14.49 -10.91
CA GLN A 110 -9.60 13.45 -11.86
C GLN A 110 -8.59 12.43 -11.28
N TYR A 111 -8.65 12.17 -9.97
CA TYR A 111 -7.85 11.10 -9.35
C TYR A 111 -8.53 9.74 -9.49
N ILE A 112 -9.86 9.75 -9.52
CA ILE A 112 -10.68 8.54 -9.62
C ILE A 112 -11.82 8.75 -10.62
N LYS A 113 -12.41 7.63 -11.04
CA LYS A 113 -13.67 7.56 -11.78
C LYS A 113 -14.58 6.52 -11.14
N ARG A 114 -15.86 6.85 -10.96
CA ARG A 114 -16.88 5.90 -10.50
C ARG A 114 -17.74 5.41 -11.66
N ASP A 115 -17.88 4.10 -11.79
CA ASP A 115 -18.85 3.46 -12.67
C ASP A 115 -19.99 2.89 -11.82
N LYS A 116 -21.13 3.58 -11.79
CA LYS A 116 -22.31 3.16 -11.03
C LYS A 116 -22.93 1.87 -11.55
N LYS A 117 -22.86 1.63 -12.86
CA LYS A 117 -23.46 0.45 -13.50
C LYS A 117 -22.67 -0.81 -13.14
N LYS A 118 -21.33 -0.70 -13.18
CA LYS A 118 -20.41 -1.79 -12.81
C LYS A 118 -20.11 -1.85 -11.31
N LYS A 119 -20.60 -0.89 -10.52
CA LYS A 119 -20.25 -0.71 -9.10
C LYS A 119 -18.74 -0.70 -8.87
N ARG A 120 -18.01 0.05 -9.71
CA ARG A 120 -16.55 0.07 -9.74
C ARG A 120 -16.00 1.47 -9.45
N ILE A 121 -14.88 1.53 -8.74
CA ILE A 121 -14.08 2.73 -8.57
C ILE A 121 -12.71 2.47 -9.18
N THR A 122 -12.27 3.34 -10.09
CA THR A 122 -10.98 3.23 -10.78
C THR A 122 -10.12 4.45 -10.41
N ILE A 123 -8.89 4.20 -9.97
CA ILE A 123 -7.86 5.22 -9.80
C ILE A 123 -7.25 5.51 -11.17
N LEU A 124 -7.18 6.79 -11.54
CA LEU A 124 -6.72 7.25 -12.86
C LEU A 124 -5.24 7.66 -12.88
N ARG A 125 -4.59 7.66 -11.71
CA ARG A 125 -3.22 8.20 -11.52
C ARG A 125 -2.17 7.09 -11.56
N ASP A 126 -1.97 6.49 -12.72
CA ASP A 126 -0.89 5.51 -12.95
C ASP A 126 0.50 6.13 -12.77
N ASP A 127 0.60 7.45 -12.87
CA ASP A 127 1.82 8.19 -12.55
C ASP A 127 2.12 8.20 -11.04
N LEU A 128 1.13 7.95 -10.17
CA LEU A 128 1.27 7.86 -8.72
C LEU A 128 1.25 6.43 -8.20
N PHE A 129 0.38 5.57 -8.75
CA PHE A 129 0.17 4.20 -8.30
C PHE A 129 0.67 3.22 -9.35
N LEU A 130 1.70 2.47 -8.99
CA LEU A 130 2.30 1.51 -9.91
C LEU A 130 1.32 0.38 -10.20
N THR A 131 0.98 0.22 -11.47
CA THR A 131 0.36 -0.99 -12.00
C THR A 131 1.49 -1.99 -12.24
N THR A 132 1.76 -2.81 -11.24
CA THR A 132 2.69 -3.94 -11.36
C THR A 132 2.10 -5.00 -12.29
N LYS A 133 2.91 -5.87 -12.88
CA LYS A 133 2.43 -7.10 -13.50
C LYS A 133 2.58 -8.25 -12.49
N GLU A 134 1.71 -9.22 -12.61
CA GLU A 134 1.87 -10.49 -11.91
C GLU A 134 3.18 -11.15 -12.35
N SER A 135 4.00 -11.53 -11.37
CA SER A 135 5.25 -12.25 -11.56
C SER A 135 5.01 -13.72 -11.89
N GLU A 136 5.99 -14.39 -12.52
CA GLU A 136 5.91 -15.83 -12.78
C GLU A 136 5.76 -16.64 -11.50
N LYS A 137 6.41 -16.22 -10.40
CA LYS A 137 6.22 -16.81 -9.07
C LYS A 137 4.76 -16.78 -8.64
N GLU A 138 4.11 -15.61 -8.72
CA GLU A 138 2.71 -15.45 -8.32
C GLU A 138 1.77 -16.32 -9.17
N LYS A 139 2.07 -16.49 -10.46
CA LYS A 139 1.33 -17.41 -11.34
C LYS A 139 1.49 -18.87 -10.89
N ILE A 140 2.71 -19.29 -10.60
CA ILE A 140 3.02 -20.66 -10.18
C ILE A 140 2.34 -20.98 -8.84
N ILE A 141 2.46 -20.12 -7.84
CA ILE A 141 1.81 -20.30 -6.53
C ILE A 141 0.29 -20.41 -6.66
N LYS A 142 -0.34 -19.65 -7.57
CA LYS A 142 -1.79 -19.76 -7.80
C LYS A 142 -2.21 -21.09 -8.42
N LEU A 143 -1.36 -21.68 -9.27
CA LEU A 143 -1.65 -22.94 -9.95
C LEU A 143 -1.32 -24.15 -9.05
N CYS A 144 -0.19 -24.09 -8.34
CA CYS A 144 0.36 -25.15 -7.50
C CYS A 144 1.05 -24.54 -6.26
N PRO A 145 0.30 -24.18 -5.21
CA PRO A 145 0.85 -23.54 -4.01
C PRO A 145 1.83 -24.42 -3.23
N GLU A 146 1.78 -25.74 -3.39
CA GLU A 146 2.71 -26.71 -2.80
C GLU A 146 4.12 -26.71 -3.43
N LEU A 147 4.28 -26.05 -4.59
CA LEU A 147 5.48 -26.13 -5.43
C LEU A 147 6.50 -25.04 -5.11
N MET A 148 6.08 -23.95 -4.46
CA MET A 148 6.92 -22.82 -4.06
C MET A 148 6.43 -22.22 -2.75
N GLY A 149 7.35 -22.03 -1.81
CA GLY A 149 7.14 -21.30 -0.57
C GLY A 149 7.13 -19.77 -0.75
N ASP A 150 6.65 -19.08 0.28
CA ASP A 150 6.56 -17.61 0.28
C ASP A 150 7.95 -16.94 0.22
N ASP A 151 8.99 -17.59 0.72
CA ASP A 151 10.36 -17.06 0.75
C ASP A 151 11.20 -17.41 -0.49
N ASP A 152 10.76 -18.37 -1.31
CA ASP A 152 11.41 -18.76 -2.55
C ASP A 152 11.34 -17.63 -3.59
N TYR A 153 12.26 -17.57 -4.55
CA TYR A 153 12.18 -16.54 -5.59
C TYR A 153 12.71 -17.01 -6.94
N ILE A 154 12.24 -16.34 -7.99
CA ILE A 154 12.77 -16.50 -9.35
C ILE A 154 13.61 -15.27 -9.63
N ASP A 155 14.88 -15.47 -9.98
CA ASP A 155 15.78 -14.36 -10.30
C ASP A 155 15.50 -13.74 -11.69
N GLU A 156 16.23 -12.68 -12.03
CA GLU A 156 16.09 -11.98 -13.31
C GLU A 156 16.47 -12.83 -14.54
N HIS A 157 17.13 -13.97 -14.32
CA HIS A 157 17.49 -14.95 -15.35
C HIS A 157 16.49 -16.12 -15.44
N GLY A 158 15.46 -16.13 -14.58
CA GLY A 158 14.44 -17.17 -14.55
C GLY A 158 14.82 -18.40 -13.71
N HIS A 159 15.90 -18.35 -12.93
CA HIS A 159 16.27 -19.46 -12.06
C HIS A 159 15.51 -19.43 -10.74
N TYR A 160 15.03 -20.59 -10.33
CA TYR A 160 14.37 -20.78 -9.04
C TYR A 160 15.40 -20.93 -7.91
N HIS A 161 15.19 -20.16 -6.84
CA HIS A 161 15.99 -20.17 -5.62
C HIS A 161 15.10 -20.57 -4.46
N PHE A 162 15.40 -21.71 -3.86
CA PHE A 162 14.74 -22.23 -2.67
C PHE A 162 15.35 -21.62 -1.41
N VAL A 163 14.50 -21.21 -0.47
CA VAL A 163 14.90 -20.59 0.80
C VAL A 163 14.27 -21.40 1.95
N ASP A 164 15.10 -22.16 2.66
CA ASP A 164 14.77 -22.90 3.89
C ASP A 164 14.44 -21.97 5.09
#